data_AF-A0A6J8F1Z0-F1
#
_entry.id   AF-A0A6J8F1Z0-F1
#
_cell.length_a   1.000
_cell.length_b   1.000
_cell.length_c   1.000
_cell.angle_alpha   90.00
_cell.angle_beta   90.00
_cell.angle_gamma   90.00
#
_symmetry.space_group_name_H-M   'P 1'
#
loop_
_entity.id
_entity.type
_entity.pdbx_description
1 polymer ?
#
loop_
_entity_poly.entity_id
_entity_poly.type
_entity_poly.pdbx_seq_one_letter_code
_entity_poly.pdbx_strand_id
1 'polypeptide(L)'
;MHKYVPGHNETDDWTKQPQKVLSGGDYLTFERHKQAQSSKRNGRTPTKRLEGLVPKMEEFHNQGELLKVIWKLLYSTSSARDQGTLYAARNTINAGNVTEDPADDFYAAFDLVEKVTTAYIITGSLTHFGMKSIDSIPCKNVYDAEVGNTNEMKEYIFDQARSFVKTFTLPEVPKLPEYGPNCNTYNCRYCGKKYKQPHSLRGPQKTRILHSWSL
;
A
#
# COMPACT_ATOMS: atom_id res chain seq x y z
N MET A 1 5.95 24.91 -22.49
CA MET A 1 5.51 23.59 -21.95
C MET A 1 6.11 22.43 -22.74
N HIS A 2 6.06 22.43 -24.08
CA HIS A 2 6.67 21.40 -24.94
C HIS A 2 8.18 21.18 -24.72
N LYS A 3 8.94 22.24 -24.36
CA LYS A 3 10.37 22.14 -23.98
C LYS A 3 10.66 21.27 -22.75
N TYR A 4 9.63 20.97 -21.94
CA TYR A 4 9.75 20.11 -20.76
C TYR A 4 9.36 18.66 -21.07
N VAL A 5 8.99 18.35 -22.31
CA VAL A 5 8.75 16.97 -22.75
C VAL A 5 10.11 16.33 -23.07
N PRO A 6 10.51 15.25 -22.39
CA PRO A 6 11.79 14.59 -22.64
C PRO A 6 11.88 14.06 -24.08
N GLY A 7 13.04 14.18 -24.71
CA GLY A 7 13.18 13.92 -26.15
C GLY A 7 12.41 14.92 -27.01
N HIS A 8 12.29 16.18 -26.56
CA HIS A 8 11.66 17.26 -27.31
C HIS A 8 12.29 17.38 -28.70
N ASN A 9 11.46 17.23 -29.73
CA ASN A 9 11.86 17.54 -31.09
C ASN A 9 11.46 18.97 -31.43
N GLU A 10 12.45 19.80 -31.73
CA GLU A 10 12.25 21.17 -32.22
C GLU A 10 11.81 21.20 -33.68
N THR A 11 12.10 20.13 -34.45
CA THR A 11 11.62 20.00 -35.82
C THR A 11 10.19 19.47 -35.84
N ASP A 12 9.37 19.95 -36.79
CA ASP A 12 7.97 19.54 -36.97
C ASP A 12 7.80 18.15 -37.61
N ASP A 13 8.75 17.25 -37.35
CA ASP A 13 8.72 15.85 -37.77
C ASP A 13 7.74 15.05 -36.90
N TRP A 14 6.64 14.61 -37.51
CA TRP A 14 5.56 13.88 -36.87
C TRP A 14 5.89 12.40 -36.61
N THR A 15 6.96 11.88 -37.21
CA THR A 15 7.37 10.47 -37.06
C THR A 15 8.14 10.22 -35.76
N LYS A 16 8.71 11.28 -35.16
CA LYS A 16 9.44 11.18 -33.90
C LYS A 16 8.52 11.26 -32.69
N GLN A 17 8.66 10.26 -31.83
CA GLN A 17 7.92 10.15 -30.57
C GLN A 17 8.76 10.69 -29.40
N PRO A 18 8.18 11.50 -28.50
CA PRO A 18 8.87 11.93 -27.30
C PRO A 18 9.10 10.77 -26.33
N GLN A 19 10.13 10.88 -25.50
CA GLN A 19 10.35 9.93 -24.42
C GLN A 19 9.26 10.10 -23.36
N LYS A 20 8.65 8.98 -22.98
CA LYS A 20 7.60 8.96 -21.96
C LYS A 20 8.22 9.08 -20.56
N VAL A 21 7.75 10.06 -19.80
CA VAL A 21 8.09 10.24 -18.38
C VAL A 21 6.82 10.39 -17.57
N LEU A 22 6.82 9.77 -16.40
CA LEU A 22 5.73 9.88 -15.44
C LEU A 22 5.71 11.29 -14.85
N SER A 23 4.57 11.94 -14.92
CA SER A 23 4.29 13.23 -14.30
C SER A 23 3.33 12.98 -13.14
N GLY A 24 3.90 12.78 -11.96
CA GLY A 24 3.18 12.50 -10.73
C GLY A 24 2.63 13.75 -10.04
N GLY A 25 1.51 13.61 -9.35
CA GLY A 25 0.98 14.65 -8.47
C GLY A 25 -0.37 14.28 -7.87
N ASP A 26 -0.89 15.16 -7.02
CA ASP A 26 -2.22 14.99 -6.43
C ASP A 26 -3.34 15.03 -7.49
N TYR A 27 -4.59 14.79 -7.05
CA TYR A 27 -5.76 14.77 -7.95
C TYR A 27 -5.86 16.05 -8.79
N LEU A 28 -5.62 17.21 -8.19
CA LEU A 28 -5.69 18.50 -8.86
C LEU A 28 -4.60 18.66 -9.92
N THR A 29 -3.40 18.19 -9.63
CA THR A 29 -2.26 18.17 -10.57
C THR A 29 -2.56 17.26 -11.77
N PHE A 30 -3.11 16.07 -11.51
CA PHE A 30 -3.55 15.15 -12.55
C PHE A 30 -4.61 15.76 -13.47
N GLU A 31 -5.65 16.38 -12.91
CA GLU A 31 -6.70 17.07 -13.68
C GLU A 31 -6.15 18.20 -14.55
N ARG A 32 -5.29 19.05 -13.97
CA ARG A 32 -4.62 20.14 -14.71
C ARG A 32 -3.75 19.60 -15.84
N HIS A 33 -3.07 18.48 -15.63
CA HIS A 33 -2.27 17.81 -16.66
C HIS A 33 -3.14 17.31 -17.82
N LYS A 34 -4.26 16.66 -17.52
CA LYS A 34 -5.22 16.19 -18.52
C LYS A 34 -5.83 17.34 -19.31
N GLN A 35 -6.18 18.45 -18.64
CA GLN A 35 -6.66 19.65 -19.30
C GLN A 35 -5.60 20.26 -20.23
N ALA A 36 -4.33 20.31 -19.80
CA ALA A 36 -3.24 20.78 -20.63
C ALA A 36 -3.06 19.92 -21.90
N GLN A 37 -3.07 18.59 -21.77
CA GLN A 37 -3.03 17.67 -22.92
C GLN A 37 -4.23 17.85 -23.85
N SER A 38 -5.44 17.95 -23.30
CA SER A 38 -6.67 18.16 -24.06
C SER A 38 -6.60 19.46 -24.88
N SER A 39 -6.14 20.56 -24.27
CA SER A 39 -5.97 21.85 -24.94
C SER A 39 -4.94 21.82 -26.09
N LYS A 40 -4.01 20.86 -26.05
CA LYS A 40 -2.95 20.68 -27.04
C LYS A 40 -3.19 19.52 -27.99
N ARG A 41 -4.35 18.85 -27.93
CA ARG A 41 -4.67 17.66 -28.73
C ARG A 41 -4.54 17.88 -30.24
N ASN A 42 -4.74 19.11 -30.72
CA ASN A 42 -4.63 19.46 -32.14
C ASN A 42 -3.19 19.80 -32.57
N GLY A 43 -2.19 19.58 -31.72
CA GLY A 43 -0.78 19.77 -32.07
C GLY A 43 -0.33 18.86 -33.22
N ARG A 44 0.43 19.42 -34.17
CA ARG A 44 0.92 18.69 -35.36
C ARG A 44 1.86 17.53 -35.01
N THR A 45 2.67 17.67 -33.98
CA THR A 45 3.61 16.63 -33.52
C THR A 45 3.22 16.07 -32.15
N PRO A 46 3.54 14.79 -31.86
CA PRO A 46 3.36 14.18 -30.53
C PRO A 46 3.88 15.05 -29.37
N THR A 47 5.03 15.68 -29.58
CA THR A 47 5.67 16.61 -28.62
C THR A 47 4.83 17.86 -28.36
N LYS A 48 4.25 18.46 -29.42
CA LYS A 48 3.33 19.60 -29.29
C LYS A 48 2.02 19.22 -28.61
N ARG A 49 1.60 17.95 -28.71
CA ARG A 49 0.45 17.37 -28.00
C ARG A 49 0.75 16.94 -26.56
N LEU A 50 1.99 17.10 -26.10
CA LEU A 50 2.46 16.71 -24.75
C LEU A 50 2.35 15.20 -24.48
N GLU A 51 2.49 14.36 -25.51
CA GLU A 51 2.33 12.89 -25.40
C GLU A 51 3.47 12.19 -24.62
N GLY A 52 4.60 12.87 -24.43
CA GLY A 52 5.71 12.34 -23.63
C GLY A 52 5.51 12.49 -22.12
N LEU A 53 4.51 13.25 -21.66
CA LEU A 53 4.21 13.35 -20.23
C LEU A 53 3.01 12.47 -19.88
N VAL A 54 3.25 11.39 -19.14
CA VAL A 54 2.21 10.44 -18.73
C VAL A 54 1.72 10.85 -17.34
N PRO A 55 0.50 11.41 -17.20
CA PRO A 55 0.00 11.80 -15.89
C PRO A 55 -0.23 10.57 -15.01
N LYS A 56 0.25 10.64 -13.78
CA LYS A 56 0.07 9.62 -12.75
C LYS A 56 -0.51 10.31 -11.52
N MET A 57 -1.63 9.79 -11.02
CA MET A 57 -2.14 10.22 -9.72
C MET A 57 -1.24 9.62 -8.64
N GLU A 58 -0.63 10.49 -7.86
CA GLU A 58 0.15 10.12 -6.69
C GLU A 58 -0.73 10.39 -5.47
N GLU A 59 -1.23 9.32 -4.87
CA GLU A 59 -2.08 9.35 -3.69
C GLU A 59 -1.27 9.66 -2.42
N PHE A 60 -0.36 10.63 -2.51
CA PHE A 60 0.55 11.01 -1.42
C PHE A 60 -0.20 11.36 -0.14
N HIS A 61 -1.34 12.04 -0.26
CA HIS A 61 -2.21 12.34 0.88
C HIS A 61 -2.77 11.07 1.54
N ASN A 62 -3.19 10.07 0.76
CA ASN A 62 -3.68 8.81 1.30
C ASN A 62 -2.55 8.04 1.99
N GLN A 63 -1.34 8.07 1.40
CA GLN A 63 -0.15 7.48 2.02
C GLN A 63 0.20 8.17 3.34
N GLY A 64 0.14 9.50 3.39
CA GLY A 64 0.35 10.27 4.61
C GLY A 64 -0.69 9.97 5.70
N GLU A 65 -1.97 9.86 5.33
CA GLU A 65 -3.03 9.48 6.28
C GLU A 65 -2.87 8.04 6.79
N LEU A 66 -2.49 7.10 5.93
CA LEU A 66 -2.16 5.74 6.37
C LEU A 66 -0.98 5.76 7.36
N LEU A 67 0.04 6.57 7.09
CA LEU A 67 1.21 6.70 7.96
C LEU A 67 0.84 7.26 9.33
N LYS A 68 -0.07 8.24 9.40
CA LYS A 68 -0.61 8.74 10.68
C LYS A 68 -1.36 7.66 11.46
N VAL A 69 -2.12 6.80 10.78
CA VAL A 69 -2.80 5.66 11.43
C VAL A 69 -1.78 4.67 11.99
N ILE A 70 -0.74 4.33 11.23
CA ILE A 70 0.36 3.47 11.67
C ILE A 70 1.05 4.07 12.91
N TRP A 71 1.37 5.37 12.88
CA TRP A 71 1.97 6.07 14.00
C TRP A 71 1.14 5.97 15.26
N LYS A 72 -0.16 6.26 15.14
CA LYS A 72 -1.08 6.20 16.28
C LYS A 72 -1.20 4.82 16.92
N LEU A 73 -1.00 3.76 16.13
CA LEU A 73 -1.10 2.38 16.60
C LEU A 73 0.24 1.82 17.13
N LEU A 74 1.36 2.18 16.50
CA LEU A 74 2.64 1.48 16.70
C LEU A 74 3.76 2.38 17.24
N TYR A 75 3.58 3.70 17.24
CA TYR A 75 4.61 4.67 17.61
C TYR A 75 4.23 5.44 18.88
N SER A 76 5.03 5.26 19.92
CA SER A 76 4.93 6.06 21.15
C SER A 76 6.32 6.26 21.76
N THR A 77 6.67 7.50 22.10
CA THR A 77 7.95 7.81 22.75
C THR A 77 8.11 7.13 24.11
N SER A 78 6.98 6.86 24.80
CA SER A 78 6.98 6.10 26.05
C SER A 78 7.38 4.63 25.88
N SER A 79 7.30 4.10 24.66
CA SER A 79 7.58 2.68 24.34
C SER A 79 9.05 2.40 23.98
N ALA A 80 9.97 3.31 24.34
CA ALA A 80 11.39 3.22 24.02
C ALA A 80 12.07 1.91 24.44
N ARG A 81 11.57 1.29 25.52
CA ARG A 81 12.08 0.04 26.07
C ARG A 81 11.26 -1.19 25.67
N ASP A 82 10.12 -0.99 25.02
CA ASP A 82 9.21 -2.05 24.64
C ASP A 82 9.62 -2.62 23.29
N GLN A 83 10.37 -3.73 23.33
CA GLN A 83 10.84 -4.41 22.13
C GLN A 83 9.65 -4.81 21.24
N GLY A 84 9.77 -4.49 19.95
CA GLY A 84 8.74 -4.74 18.95
C GLY A 84 7.84 -3.54 18.63
N THR A 85 7.98 -2.42 19.34
CA THR A 85 7.33 -1.16 18.96
C THR A 85 8.12 -0.42 17.89
N LEU A 86 7.43 0.44 17.13
CA LEU A 86 8.07 1.22 16.07
C LEU A 86 9.09 2.22 16.63
N TYR A 87 8.86 2.74 17.85
CA TYR A 87 9.79 3.64 18.52
C TYR A 87 11.06 2.93 19.04
N ALA A 88 10.92 1.74 19.61
CA ALA A 88 12.09 0.93 19.98
C ALA A 88 12.92 0.55 18.74
N ALA A 89 12.26 0.21 17.62
CA ALA A 89 12.94 -0.08 16.36
C ALA A 89 13.68 1.15 15.80
N ARG A 90 13.06 2.33 15.81
CA ARG A 90 13.70 3.61 15.45
C ARG A 90 15.03 3.83 16.19
N ASN A 91 15.02 3.60 17.50
CA ASN A 91 16.21 3.77 18.33
C ASN A 91 17.28 2.72 18.01
N THR A 92 16.88 1.48 17.72
CA THR A 92 17.79 0.38 17.36
C THR A 92 18.53 0.64 16.06
N ILE A 93 17.85 1.18 15.05
CA ILE A 93 18.46 1.50 13.74
C ILE A 93 19.04 2.92 13.68
N ASN A 94 19.03 3.64 14.81
CA ASN A 94 19.50 5.03 14.93
C ASN A 94 18.86 6.01 13.92
N ALA A 95 17.55 5.88 13.68
CA ALA A 95 16.78 6.77 12.80
C ALA A 95 16.38 8.07 13.51
N GLY A 96 17.38 8.88 13.91
CA GLY A 96 17.18 10.10 14.72
C GLY A 96 16.43 11.22 14.02
N ASN A 97 16.38 11.22 12.68
CA ASN A 97 15.64 12.19 11.87
C ASN A 97 14.12 11.96 11.88
N VAL A 98 13.65 10.80 12.34
CA VAL A 98 12.21 10.51 12.42
C VAL A 98 11.58 11.26 13.60
N THR A 99 10.56 12.05 13.32
CA THR A 99 9.81 12.88 14.27
C THR A 99 8.62 12.15 14.90
N GLU A 100 7.96 12.81 15.85
CA GLU A 100 6.72 12.29 16.46
C GLU A 100 5.51 12.45 15.53
N ASP A 101 5.43 13.53 14.75
CA ASP A 101 4.45 13.66 13.67
C ASP A 101 5.06 13.15 12.35
N PRO A 102 4.52 12.08 11.72
CA PRO A 102 5.02 11.58 10.45
C PRO A 102 4.77 12.53 9.27
N ALA A 103 3.96 13.58 9.43
CA ALA A 103 3.74 14.58 8.40
C ALA A 103 4.89 15.59 8.30
N ASP A 104 5.68 15.78 9.36
CA ASP A 104 6.81 16.72 9.38
C ASP A 104 7.93 16.26 8.43
N ASP A 105 8.21 14.95 8.42
CA ASP A 105 9.13 14.32 7.47
C ASP A 105 8.56 12.95 7.02
N PHE A 106 7.69 13.02 6.02
CA PHE A 106 7.05 11.84 5.44
C PHE A 106 8.05 10.79 4.99
N TYR A 107 9.16 11.20 4.36
CA TYR A 107 10.12 10.25 3.80
C TYR A 107 10.89 9.53 4.88
N ALA A 108 11.33 10.22 5.92
CA ALA A 108 11.96 9.59 7.08
C ALA A 108 11.03 8.61 7.78
N ALA A 109 9.78 9.02 7.99
CA ALA A 109 8.76 8.19 8.63
C ALA A 109 8.41 6.94 7.80
N PHE A 110 8.25 7.10 6.48
CA PHE A 110 7.96 6.00 5.56
C PHE A 110 9.14 5.01 5.48
N ASP A 111 10.37 5.52 5.36
CA ASP A 111 11.60 4.70 5.34
C ASP A 111 11.76 3.86 6.62
N LEU A 112 11.43 4.42 7.79
CA LEU A 112 11.40 3.65 9.04
C LEU A 112 10.41 2.48 8.97
N VAL A 113 9.18 2.73 8.52
CA VAL A 113 8.16 1.67 8.39
C VAL A 113 8.63 0.61 7.40
N GLU A 114 9.14 1.01 6.24
CA GLU A 114 9.63 0.09 5.21
C GLU A 114 10.77 -0.80 5.74
N LYS A 115 11.77 -0.21 6.42
CA LYS A 115 12.88 -0.96 7.03
C LYS A 115 12.39 -1.95 8.09
N VAL A 116 11.50 -1.51 8.97
CA VAL A 116 10.97 -2.35 10.05
C VAL A 116 10.13 -3.49 9.48
N THR A 117 9.21 -3.20 8.55
CA THR A 117 8.43 -4.22 7.85
C THR A 117 9.31 -5.21 7.12
N THR A 118 10.35 -4.74 6.42
CA THR A 118 11.31 -5.60 5.72
C THR A 118 12.05 -6.52 6.69
N ALA A 119 12.52 -5.99 7.83
CA ALA A 119 13.18 -6.79 8.85
C ALA A 119 12.26 -7.88 9.42
N TYR A 120 10.98 -7.58 9.65
CA TYR A 120 9.99 -8.57 10.08
C TYR A 120 9.73 -9.64 9.01
N ILE A 121 9.60 -9.26 7.73
CA ILE A 121 9.43 -10.21 6.63
C ILE A 121 10.64 -11.15 6.53
N ILE A 122 11.86 -10.62 6.60
CA ILE A 122 13.09 -11.42 6.59
C ILE A 122 13.13 -12.36 7.79
N THR A 123 12.88 -11.84 9.00
CA THR A 123 12.90 -12.65 10.23
C THR A 123 11.86 -13.77 10.19
N GLY A 124 10.64 -13.46 9.74
CA GLY A 124 9.60 -14.45 9.51
C GLY A 124 10.07 -15.49 8.48
N SER A 125 10.66 -15.06 7.36
CA SER A 125 11.09 -15.95 6.29
C SER A 125 12.17 -16.92 6.77
N LEU A 126 13.17 -16.41 7.51
CA LEU A 126 14.20 -17.24 8.14
C LEU A 126 13.57 -18.28 9.07
N THR A 127 12.57 -17.88 9.86
CA THR A 127 11.85 -18.79 10.76
C THR A 127 11.05 -19.83 9.98
N HIS A 128 10.36 -19.43 8.91
CA HIS A 128 9.53 -20.28 8.05
C HIS A 128 10.35 -21.37 7.36
N PHE A 129 11.56 -21.03 6.89
CA PHE A 129 12.47 -21.97 6.21
C PHE A 129 13.51 -22.62 7.13
N GLY A 130 13.48 -22.31 8.42
CA GLY A 130 14.42 -22.85 9.42
C GLY A 130 15.86 -22.36 9.24
N MET A 131 16.06 -21.19 8.63
CA MET A 131 17.38 -20.62 8.38
C MET A 131 17.87 -19.84 9.60
N LYS A 132 19.16 -19.95 9.93
CA LYS A 132 19.78 -19.17 11.04
C LYS A 132 20.15 -17.75 10.62
N SER A 133 20.48 -17.56 9.35
CA SER A 133 20.86 -16.28 8.74
C SER A 133 20.50 -16.29 7.26
N ILE A 134 20.56 -15.13 6.62
CA ILE A 134 20.25 -14.96 5.20
C ILE A 134 21.15 -15.83 4.29
N ASP A 135 22.36 -16.13 4.73
CA ASP A 135 23.34 -16.95 3.98
C ASP A 135 23.20 -18.44 4.28
N SER A 136 22.27 -18.84 5.15
CA SER A 136 22.05 -20.26 5.50
C SER A 136 21.21 -20.98 4.46
N ILE A 137 21.37 -22.30 4.36
CA ILE A 137 20.52 -23.14 3.51
C ILE A 137 19.21 -23.45 4.26
N PRO A 138 18.04 -23.39 3.60
CA PRO A 138 16.76 -23.83 4.16
C PRO A 138 16.82 -25.26 4.70
N CYS A 139 16.28 -25.49 5.90
CA CYS A 139 16.13 -26.84 6.47
C CYS A 139 14.67 -27.25 6.73
N LYS A 140 13.73 -26.32 6.51
CA LYS A 140 12.28 -26.58 6.53
C LYS A 140 11.66 -26.13 5.22
N ASN A 141 10.55 -26.75 4.84
CA ASN A 141 9.78 -26.41 3.64
C ASN A 141 10.64 -26.36 2.37
N VAL A 142 11.63 -27.26 2.26
CA VAL A 142 12.57 -27.30 1.14
C VAL A 142 11.87 -27.83 -0.10
N TYR A 143 12.17 -27.27 -1.26
CA TYR A 143 11.72 -27.80 -2.54
C TYR A 143 12.55 -29.03 -2.92
N ASP A 144 11.90 -30.17 -3.13
CA ASP A 144 12.52 -31.48 -3.34
C ASP A 144 12.29 -32.07 -4.75
N ALA A 145 11.58 -31.37 -5.62
CA ALA A 145 11.31 -31.82 -6.99
C ALA A 145 12.46 -31.52 -7.97
N GLU A 146 12.47 -32.26 -9.08
CA GLU A 146 13.50 -32.14 -10.11
C GLU A 146 13.52 -30.73 -10.73
N VAL A 147 14.72 -30.16 -10.83
CA VAL A 147 14.95 -28.83 -11.41
C VAL A 147 14.59 -28.86 -12.90
N GLY A 148 13.40 -28.36 -13.26
CA GLY A 148 12.96 -28.28 -14.65
C GLY A 148 11.45 -28.13 -14.84
N ASN A 149 10.62 -28.56 -13.88
CA ASN A 149 9.17 -28.39 -13.98
C ASN A 149 8.73 -27.00 -13.49
N THR A 150 8.55 -26.08 -14.43
CA THR A 150 8.19 -24.68 -14.12
C THR A 150 6.84 -24.54 -13.42
N ASN A 151 5.91 -25.49 -13.60
CA ASN A 151 4.58 -25.42 -12.99
C ASN A 151 4.62 -25.85 -11.52
N GLU A 152 5.30 -26.97 -11.21
CA GLU A 152 5.47 -27.44 -9.83
C GLU A 152 6.25 -26.44 -8.97
N MET A 153 7.28 -25.79 -9.55
CA MET A 153 8.03 -24.72 -8.87
C MET A 153 7.11 -23.54 -8.53
N LYS A 154 6.23 -23.14 -9.45
CA LYS A 154 5.26 -22.05 -9.21
C LYS A 154 4.29 -22.43 -8.11
N GLU A 155 3.72 -23.63 -8.16
CA GLU A 155 2.78 -24.12 -7.14
C GLU A 155 3.43 -24.13 -5.76
N TYR A 156 4.65 -24.68 -5.65
CA TYR A 156 5.42 -24.64 -4.43
C TYR A 156 5.62 -23.21 -3.90
N ILE A 157 6.04 -22.26 -4.75
CA ILE A 157 6.23 -20.85 -4.33
C ILE A 157 4.91 -20.27 -3.79
N PHE A 158 3.80 -20.50 -4.48
CA PHE A 158 2.49 -20.00 -4.04
C PHE A 158 2.03 -20.64 -2.72
N ASP A 159 2.26 -21.93 -2.54
CA ASP A 159 1.91 -22.64 -1.31
C ASP A 159 2.75 -22.15 -0.13
N GLN A 160 4.05 -21.94 -0.32
CA GLN A 160 4.91 -21.36 0.72
C GLN A 160 4.53 -19.93 1.05
N ALA A 161 4.25 -19.09 0.05
CA ALA A 161 3.78 -17.73 0.28
C ALA A 161 2.46 -17.72 1.06
N ARG A 162 1.51 -18.60 0.71
CA ARG A 162 0.23 -18.72 1.42
C ARG A 162 0.42 -19.19 2.86
N SER A 163 1.25 -20.19 3.09
CA SER A 163 1.57 -20.68 4.43
C SER A 163 2.26 -19.59 5.27
N PHE A 164 3.19 -18.84 4.68
CA PHE A 164 3.88 -17.75 5.33
C PHE A 164 2.91 -16.67 5.80
N VAL A 165 2.05 -16.18 4.89
CA VAL A 165 1.06 -15.14 5.20
C VAL A 165 0.10 -15.59 6.30
N LYS A 166 -0.34 -16.86 6.25
CA LYS A 166 -1.24 -17.44 7.25
C LYS A 166 -0.62 -17.50 8.64
N THR A 167 0.69 -17.79 8.73
CA THR A 167 1.37 -17.96 10.02
C THR A 167 1.86 -16.64 10.61
N PHE A 168 2.40 -15.74 9.78
CA PHE A 168 3.15 -14.57 10.25
C PHE A 168 2.45 -13.23 10.04
N THR A 169 1.44 -13.15 9.16
CA THR A 169 0.83 -11.87 8.76
C THR A 169 -0.63 -11.74 9.19
N LEU A 170 -1.38 -12.85 9.17
CA LEU A 170 -2.77 -12.88 9.62
C LEU A 170 -2.81 -13.31 11.08
N PRO A 171 -3.07 -12.41 12.06
CA PRO A 171 -3.59 -12.88 13.34
C PRO A 171 -4.91 -13.63 13.07
N GLU A 172 -5.35 -14.51 13.99
CA GLU A 172 -6.72 -15.05 13.91
C GLU A 172 -7.71 -13.88 13.99
N VAL A 173 -8.04 -13.29 12.84
CA VAL A 173 -8.97 -12.18 12.75
C VAL A 173 -10.34 -12.75 13.11
N PRO A 174 -11.04 -12.19 14.10
CA PRO A 174 -12.40 -12.59 14.39
C PRO A 174 -13.20 -12.50 13.11
N LYS A 175 -13.77 -13.64 12.67
CA LYS A 175 -14.64 -13.65 11.49
C LYS A 175 -15.74 -12.63 11.73
N LEU A 176 -15.78 -11.60 10.87
CA LEU A 176 -16.92 -10.69 10.88
C LEU A 176 -18.16 -11.53 10.55
N PRO A 177 -19.23 -11.44 11.34
CA PRO A 177 -20.46 -12.16 11.03
C PRO A 177 -20.94 -11.74 9.64
N GLU A 178 -21.27 -12.71 8.80
CA GLU A 178 -21.81 -12.50 7.45
C GLU A 178 -23.16 -11.74 7.47
N TYR A 179 -23.81 -11.74 8.63
CA TYR A 179 -25.01 -10.97 8.89
C TYR A 179 -24.62 -9.60 9.43
N GLY A 180 -25.07 -8.54 8.75
CA GLY A 180 -25.01 -7.18 9.28
C GLY A 180 -25.64 -7.11 10.68
N PRO A 181 -25.23 -6.16 11.54
CA PRO A 181 -25.78 -6.06 12.88
C PRO A 181 -27.30 -5.91 12.83
N ASN A 182 -28.03 -6.92 13.33
CA ASN A 182 -29.49 -6.90 13.48
C ASN A 182 -29.96 -5.93 14.59
N CYS A 183 -29.03 -5.24 15.26
CA CYS A 183 -29.38 -4.38 16.38
C CYS A 183 -29.42 -2.91 15.95
N ASN A 184 -30.62 -2.32 16.07
CA ASN A 184 -30.86 -0.88 16.00
C ASN A 184 -30.15 -0.10 17.12
N THR A 185 -29.47 -0.81 18.02
CA THR A 185 -28.59 -0.25 19.04
C THR A 185 -27.16 -0.25 18.52
N TYR A 186 -26.64 0.92 18.17
CA TYR A 186 -25.27 1.13 17.69
C TYR A 186 -24.23 0.83 18.78
N ASN A 187 -24.09 -0.41 19.22
CA ASN A 187 -23.17 -0.82 20.27
C ASN A 187 -22.02 -1.62 19.64
N CYS A 188 -20.77 -1.30 20.02
CA CYS A 188 -19.63 -2.17 19.73
C CYS A 188 -19.84 -3.50 20.44
N ARG A 189 -19.86 -4.62 19.70
CA ARG A 189 -20.02 -5.96 20.28
C ARG A 189 -18.83 -6.39 21.15
N TYR A 190 -17.65 -5.82 20.91
CA TYR A 190 -16.41 -6.20 21.58
C TYR A 190 -16.11 -5.36 22.83
N CYS A 191 -16.40 -4.06 22.81
CA CYS A 191 -16.11 -3.16 23.95
C CYS A 191 -17.36 -2.51 24.56
N GLY A 192 -18.56 -2.82 24.07
CA GLY A 192 -19.82 -2.29 24.59
C GLY A 192 -20.08 -0.80 24.31
N LYS A 193 -19.16 -0.09 23.65
CA LYS A 193 -19.30 1.36 23.36
C LYS A 193 -20.53 1.64 22.50
N LYS A 194 -21.37 2.58 22.96
CA LYS A 194 -22.51 3.14 22.23
C LYS A 194 -22.04 4.22 21.26
N TYR A 195 -22.28 4.05 19.96
CA TYR A 195 -22.08 5.06 18.93
C TYR A 195 -23.37 5.82 18.68
N LYS A 196 -23.26 7.12 18.38
CA LYS A 196 -24.42 7.92 17.95
C LYS A 196 -24.72 7.59 16.48
N GLN A 197 -25.97 7.31 16.16
CA GLN A 197 -26.42 7.19 14.77
C GLN A 197 -26.18 8.54 14.06
N PRO A 198 -25.40 8.56 12.96
CA PRO A 198 -25.29 9.73 12.10
C PRO A 198 -26.68 10.17 11.64
N HIS A 199 -26.97 11.48 11.65
CA HIS A 199 -28.30 11.99 11.31
C HIS A 199 -28.76 11.55 9.91
N SER A 200 -27.82 11.37 8.99
CA SER A 200 -28.02 10.90 7.62
C SER A 200 -28.59 9.48 7.51
N LEU A 201 -28.51 8.66 8.56
CA LEU A 201 -28.99 7.27 8.58
C LEU A 201 -30.35 7.12 9.28
N ARG A 202 -30.99 8.22 9.71
CA ARG A 202 -32.33 8.22 10.34
C ARG A 202 -33.48 8.16 9.32
N GLY A 203 -33.30 7.40 8.24
CA GLY A 203 -34.37 7.12 7.28
C GLY A 203 -35.20 5.91 7.72
N PRO A 204 -36.47 5.79 7.27
CA PRO A 204 -37.28 4.61 7.58
C PRO A 204 -36.58 3.34 7.06
N GLN A 205 -36.28 2.42 7.97
CA GLN A 205 -35.67 1.12 7.69
C GLN A 205 -36.62 0.31 6.79
N LYS A 206 -36.49 0.46 5.47
CA LYS A 206 -37.09 -0.47 4.52
C LYS A 206 -36.29 -1.76 4.59
N THR A 207 -36.96 -2.81 5.06
CA THR A 207 -36.58 -4.22 4.95
C THR A 207 -36.04 -4.51 3.55
N ARG A 208 -34.72 -4.51 3.38
CA ARG A 208 -34.08 -5.13 2.22
C ARG A 208 -33.91 -6.60 2.54
N ILE A 209 -34.89 -7.38 2.10
CA ILE A 209 -34.76 -8.83 1.95
C ILE A 209 -33.53 -9.05 1.05
N LEU A 210 -32.56 -9.79 1.57
CA LEU A 210 -31.40 -10.27 0.83
C LEU A 210 -31.91 -11.14 -0.33
N HIS A 211 -31.82 -10.64 -1.56
CA HIS A 211 -31.84 -11.52 -2.71
C HIS A 211 -30.46 -12.17 -2.82
N SER A 212 -30.45 -13.48 -2.63
CA SER A 212 -29.36 -14.39 -2.92
C SER A 212 -28.86 -14.18 -4.35
N TRP A 213 -27.57 -13.91 -4.52
CA TRP A 213 -26.89 -14.13 -5.78
C TRP A 213 -26.35 -15.57 -5.76
N SER A 214 -27.11 -16.49 -6.33
CA SER A 214 -26.59 -17.77 -6.82
C SER A 214 -26.01 -17.53 -8.21
N LEU A 215 -24.76 -17.96 -8.42
CA LEU A 215 -24.16 -18.15 -9.75
C LEU A 215 -24.96 -19.16 -10.57
#